data_AF-A0AAX6FFS8-F1
#
_entry.id   AF-A0AAX6FFS8-F1
#
_cell.length_a   1.000
_cell.length_b   1.000
_cell.length_c   1.000
_cell.angle_alpha   90.00
_cell.angle_beta   90.00
_cell.angle_gamma   90.00
#
_symmetry.space_group_name_H-M   'P 1'
#
loop_
_entity.id
_entity.type
_entity.pdbx_description
1 polymer ?
#
loop_
_entity_poly.entity_id
_entity_poly.type
_entity_poly.pdbx_seq_one_letter_code
_entity_poly.pdbx_strand_id
1 'polypeptide(L)'
;MNHQLPPSLVANLQNVLAGRRGGGGGGGEEEEDSKKDPNTTQGLASAPSPPSSSAPEKPIVLVTNADGVSSPGLALLVEALVRAGRCGVHVCAPDSSRSTSGHSVTVRETLSVSSTDMDGAAAFEVSGTPVDCVSLALSGALFSWSRPALVVSGINRGSSCGSHVLYSGAVAGAREAFMCGVPSLSISLRWKKDESKESDFKDAVDVCLPLLHAAIRDIEKGVFPKTCLLNIEIPSSPSTNKGFKVCRQSLCKPALSWQAVSANRNPSAGQYMSMHQSLGVQLAQLGRDASAAGAARRITTQRKNVEVESVAASGKPEPKQGVVKKYYRMEMLEKEHEDLDEDLDFKALENGFIAVTPLDFSVYVGSEIQTSASDWLSSALAPCEQ
;
A
#
# COMPACT_ATOMS: atom_id res chain seq x y z
N MET A 1 -0.75 -40.57 -15.60
CA MET A 1 -0.49 -40.20 -17.01
C MET A 1 0.57 -39.11 -17.01
N ASN A 2 1.61 -39.27 -17.84
CA ASN A 2 2.80 -38.42 -17.86
C ASN A 2 2.46 -36.95 -18.13
N HIS A 3 2.81 -36.05 -17.21
CA HIS A 3 2.78 -34.61 -17.44
C HIS A 3 4.05 -34.19 -18.19
N GLN A 4 4.00 -34.25 -19.53
CA GLN A 4 4.95 -33.53 -20.37
C GLN A 4 4.50 -32.07 -20.52
N LEU A 5 5.45 -31.16 -20.33
CA LEU A 5 5.28 -29.72 -20.56
C LEU A 5 4.94 -29.45 -22.04
N PRO A 6 4.20 -28.37 -22.36
CA PRO A 6 3.79 -28.05 -23.72
C PRO A 6 5.03 -27.83 -24.64
N PRO A 7 4.96 -28.26 -25.93
CA PRO A 7 6.10 -28.23 -26.87
C PRO A 7 6.75 -26.85 -27.07
N SER A 8 5.97 -25.78 -26.89
CA SER A 8 6.45 -24.39 -26.99
C SER A 8 7.42 -24.00 -25.86
N LEU A 9 7.33 -24.64 -24.69
CA LEU A 9 8.22 -24.39 -23.56
C LEU A 9 9.59 -25.07 -23.73
N VAL A 10 9.61 -26.22 -24.43
CA VAL A 10 10.83 -27.00 -24.67
C VAL A 10 11.72 -26.35 -25.75
N ALA A 11 11.12 -25.76 -26.78
CA ALA A 11 11.86 -25.09 -27.87
C ALA A 11 12.63 -23.85 -27.40
N ASN A 12 12.07 -23.07 -26.46
CA ASN A 12 12.73 -21.88 -25.93
C ASN A 12 13.90 -22.20 -24.98
N LEU A 13 13.85 -23.34 -24.28
CA LEU A 13 14.95 -23.78 -23.41
C LEU A 13 16.16 -24.29 -24.20
N GLN A 14 15.95 -24.95 -25.35
CA GLN A 14 17.04 -25.45 -26.19
C GLN A 14 17.81 -24.33 -26.90
N ASN A 15 17.13 -23.28 -27.36
CA ASN A 15 17.78 -22.13 -28.00
C ASN A 15 18.63 -21.30 -27.03
N VAL A 16 18.21 -21.20 -25.75
CA VAL A 16 18.98 -20.49 -24.71
C VAL A 16 20.19 -21.30 -24.25
N LEU A 17 20.12 -22.63 -24.29
CA LEU A 17 21.25 -23.51 -23.94
C LEU A 17 22.26 -23.67 -25.09
N ALA A 18 21.82 -23.59 -26.35
CA ALA A 18 22.71 -23.59 -27.51
C ALA A 18 23.53 -22.29 -27.63
N GLY A 19 22.96 -21.13 -27.28
CA GLY A 19 23.65 -19.84 -27.30
C GLY A 19 24.76 -19.66 -26.26
N ARG A 20 24.91 -20.60 -25.31
CA ARG A 20 25.95 -20.56 -24.26
C ARG A 20 27.15 -21.48 -24.53
N ARG A 21 27.15 -22.25 -25.63
CA ARG A 21 28.28 -23.09 -26.06
C ARG A 21 28.70 -22.71 -27.48
N GLY A 22 29.50 -21.66 -27.63
CA GLY A 22 30.00 -21.26 -28.94
C GLY A 22 30.81 -19.97 -28.93
N GLY A 23 31.81 -19.87 -28.06
CA GLY A 23 32.87 -18.88 -28.19
C GLY A 23 34.14 -19.55 -28.71
N GLY A 24 34.55 -19.23 -29.94
CA GLY A 24 35.86 -19.62 -30.48
C GLY A 24 35.97 -19.65 -32.01
N GLY A 25 36.56 -18.60 -32.58
CA GLY A 25 37.53 -18.72 -33.69
C GLY A 25 37.08 -18.63 -35.15
N GLY A 26 37.39 -17.49 -35.79
CA GLY A 26 38.34 -17.45 -36.93
C GLY A 26 37.82 -17.54 -38.38
N GLY A 27 38.19 -16.52 -39.18
CA GLY A 27 38.28 -16.49 -40.67
C GLY A 27 36.93 -16.28 -41.38
N GLY A 28 36.71 -15.29 -42.25
CA GLY A 28 37.60 -14.59 -43.18
C GLY A 28 37.24 -15.04 -44.58
N GLU A 29 36.54 -14.21 -45.35
CA GLU A 29 36.66 -14.10 -46.82
C GLU A 29 35.77 -12.96 -47.36
N GLU A 30 36.38 -12.26 -48.31
CA GLU A 30 35.99 -11.03 -48.99
C GLU A 30 35.01 -11.33 -50.14
N GLU A 31 34.20 -10.34 -50.55
CA GLU A 31 34.12 -9.94 -51.96
C GLU A 31 33.41 -8.59 -52.12
N GLU A 32 34.12 -7.66 -52.75
CA GLU A 32 33.64 -6.40 -53.31
C GLU A 32 32.74 -6.67 -54.52
N ASP A 33 31.73 -5.82 -54.77
CA ASP A 33 31.72 -5.12 -56.06
C ASP A 33 30.93 -3.81 -55.98
N SER A 34 31.40 -2.89 -56.79
CA SER A 34 31.16 -1.45 -56.80
C SER A 34 30.48 -1.06 -58.12
N LYS A 35 29.55 -0.09 -58.09
CA LYS A 35 29.33 0.86 -59.20
C LYS A 35 28.37 2.00 -58.82
N LYS A 36 28.98 3.18 -58.63
CA LYS A 36 28.52 4.55 -58.92
C LYS A 36 28.16 4.69 -60.42
N ASP A 37 27.40 5.62 -60.99
CA ASP A 37 26.67 6.88 -60.69
C ASP A 37 25.89 7.20 -62.02
N PRO A 38 25.37 8.41 -62.31
CA PRO A 38 24.32 9.20 -61.65
C PRO A 38 23.20 9.60 -62.66
N ASN A 39 22.05 10.11 -62.18
CA ASN A 39 21.37 11.18 -62.93
C ASN A 39 20.46 12.06 -62.06
N THR A 40 20.49 13.34 -62.38
CA THR A 40 19.93 14.47 -61.63
C THR A 40 18.67 14.99 -62.34
N THR A 41 17.54 15.10 -61.66
CA THR A 41 16.45 16.00 -62.07
C THR A 41 15.53 16.44 -60.93
N GLN A 42 15.71 17.71 -60.54
CA GLN A 42 14.71 18.74 -60.23
C GLN A 42 13.42 18.38 -59.44
N GLY A 43 13.43 18.78 -58.16
CA GLY A 43 12.58 19.86 -57.61
C GLY A 43 11.06 19.83 -57.83
N LEU A 44 10.34 19.28 -56.86
CA LEU A 44 8.97 19.70 -56.52
C LEU A 44 8.90 20.00 -55.01
N ALA A 45 8.40 21.17 -54.66
CA ALA A 45 8.27 21.67 -53.30
C ALA A 45 7.29 20.81 -52.48
N SER A 46 7.75 20.25 -51.37
CA SER A 46 6.93 19.56 -50.37
C SER A 46 6.38 20.55 -49.33
N ALA A 47 5.07 20.45 -49.08
CA ALA A 47 4.37 21.11 -47.98
C ALA A 47 5.00 20.72 -46.62
N PRO A 48 4.89 21.58 -45.58
CA PRO A 48 5.51 21.30 -44.29
C PRO A 48 4.87 20.07 -43.65
N SER A 49 5.69 19.06 -43.41
CA SER A 49 5.36 17.91 -42.57
C SER A 49 5.01 18.40 -41.15
N PRO A 50 4.01 17.79 -40.47
CA PRO A 50 3.79 18.06 -39.06
C PRO A 50 5.04 17.65 -38.27
N PRO A 51 5.35 18.32 -37.15
CA PRO A 51 6.52 17.95 -36.34
C PRO A 51 6.35 16.51 -35.85
N SER A 52 7.17 15.63 -36.40
CA SER A 52 7.33 14.26 -35.93
C SER A 52 8.20 14.24 -34.67
N SER A 53 7.84 13.32 -33.78
CA SER A 53 8.59 12.81 -32.63
C SER A 53 8.71 13.74 -31.41
N SER A 54 7.64 13.81 -30.61
CA SER A 54 7.84 13.74 -29.18
C SER A 54 8.52 12.41 -28.87
N ALA A 55 9.56 12.38 -28.05
CA ALA A 55 10.03 11.13 -27.45
C ALA A 55 8.81 10.39 -26.86
N PRO A 56 8.76 9.05 -26.88
CA PRO A 56 7.68 8.34 -26.21
C PRO A 56 7.61 8.85 -24.77
N GLU A 57 6.45 9.38 -24.36
CA GLU A 57 6.26 9.84 -22.99
C GLU A 57 6.61 8.69 -22.04
N LYS A 58 7.44 8.97 -21.04
CA LYS A 58 7.86 7.95 -20.08
C LYS A 58 6.61 7.33 -19.43
N PRO A 59 6.57 6.00 -19.22
CA PRO A 59 5.45 5.37 -18.55
C PRO A 59 5.26 5.98 -17.17
N ILE A 60 4.01 6.22 -16.77
CA ILE A 60 3.69 6.76 -15.45
C ILE A 60 3.56 5.63 -14.44
N VAL A 61 4.21 5.78 -13.29
CA VAL A 61 4.01 4.94 -12.11
C VAL A 61 3.33 5.77 -11.03
N LEU A 62 2.16 5.32 -10.58
CA LEU A 62 1.48 5.89 -9.42
C LEU A 62 1.92 5.13 -8.17
N VAL A 63 2.34 5.85 -7.14
CA VAL A 63 2.78 5.29 -5.86
C VAL A 63 1.81 5.72 -4.76
N THR A 64 1.42 4.76 -3.92
CA THR A 64 0.64 4.98 -2.70
C THR A 64 1.22 4.14 -1.56
N ASN A 65 0.64 4.21 -0.37
CA ASN A 65 0.92 3.30 0.73
C ASN A 65 -0.24 3.31 1.73
N ALA A 66 -0.07 2.61 2.86
CA ALA A 66 -0.98 2.70 3.99
C ALA A 66 -0.35 3.31 5.25
N ASP A 67 0.93 3.64 5.25
CA ASP A 67 1.60 4.25 6.42
C ASP A 67 1.55 5.78 6.41
N GLY A 68 1.14 6.38 5.30
CA GLY A 68 1.01 7.83 5.10
C GLY A 68 2.13 8.41 4.25
N VAL A 69 1.90 9.62 3.73
CA VAL A 69 2.78 10.29 2.75
C VAL A 69 4.18 10.58 3.29
N SER A 70 4.30 10.75 4.60
CA SER A 70 5.56 11.03 5.29
C SER A 70 6.31 9.76 5.72
N SER A 71 5.88 8.57 5.30
CA SER A 71 6.52 7.33 5.74
C SER A 71 7.89 7.10 5.08
N PRO A 72 8.88 6.55 5.82
CA PRO A 72 10.22 6.33 5.29
C PRO A 72 10.21 5.35 4.11
N GLY A 73 9.36 4.32 4.15
CA GLY A 73 9.25 3.33 3.09
C GLY A 73 8.70 3.88 1.77
N LEU A 74 7.77 4.85 1.82
CA LEU A 74 7.27 5.54 0.64
C LEU A 74 8.33 6.49 0.07
N ALA A 75 8.92 7.32 0.94
CA ALA A 75 9.93 8.30 0.53
C ALA A 75 11.11 7.63 -0.19
N LEU A 76 11.66 6.55 0.39
CA LEU A 76 12.78 5.81 -0.20
C LEU A 76 12.40 5.14 -1.53
N LEU A 77 11.18 4.61 -1.65
CA LEU A 77 10.70 4.01 -2.89
C LEU A 77 10.59 5.06 -4.01
N VAL A 78 9.98 6.21 -3.70
CA VAL A 78 9.81 7.30 -4.67
C VAL A 78 11.18 7.85 -5.09
N GLU A 79 12.08 8.11 -4.14
CA GLU A 79 13.44 8.57 -4.42
C GLU A 79 14.18 7.60 -5.35
N ALA A 80 14.06 6.29 -5.13
CA ALA A 80 14.67 5.28 -5.97
C ALA A 80 14.10 5.21 -7.39
N LEU A 81 12.78 5.30 -7.53
CA LEU A 81 12.13 5.32 -8.84
C LEU A 81 12.47 6.59 -9.64
N VAL A 82 12.47 7.76 -8.98
CA VAL A 82 12.87 9.05 -9.58
C VAL A 82 14.32 8.99 -10.04
N ARG A 83 15.24 8.55 -9.16
CA ARG A 83 16.67 8.46 -9.47
C ARG A 83 16.96 7.49 -10.62
N ALA A 84 16.20 6.40 -10.72
CA ALA A 84 16.33 5.47 -11.83
C ALA A 84 15.92 6.08 -13.18
N GLY A 85 15.05 7.09 -13.18
CA GLY A 85 14.71 7.90 -14.35
C GLY A 85 13.98 7.16 -15.47
N ARG A 86 13.45 5.95 -15.21
CA ARG A 86 12.81 5.07 -16.21
C ARG A 86 11.32 5.33 -16.41
N CYS A 87 10.67 6.00 -15.46
CA CYS A 87 9.24 6.31 -15.45
C CYS A 87 9.01 7.74 -14.92
N GLY A 88 7.82 8.29 -15.17
CA GLY A 88 7.34 9.46 -14.43
C GLY A 88 6.68 9.01 -13.12
N VAL A 89 7.15 9.51 -11.98
CA VAL A 89 6.66 9.10 -10.66
C VAL A 89 5.62 10.10 -10.16
N HIS A 90 4.44 9.59 -9.79
CA HIS A 90 3.36 10.36 -9.19
C HIS A 90 2.93 9.70 -7.89
N VAL A 91 2.57 10.50 -6.89
CA VAL A 91 2.24 10.00 -5.54
C VAL A 91 0.86 10.49 -5.12
N CYS A 92 0.04 9.57 -4.63
CA CYS A 92 -1.21 9.89 -3.96
C CYS A 92 -1.33 8.97 -2.74
N ALA A 93 -1.13 9.49 -1.54
CA ALA A 93 -1.04 8.70 -0.32
C ALA A 93 -1.86 9.32 0.82
N PRO A 94 -2.25 8.54 1.83
CA PRO A 94 -2.92 9.08 3.00
C PRO A 94 -2.09 10.13 3.75
N ASP A 95 -2.74 11.09 4.40
CA ASP A 95 -2.10 12.08 5.29
C ASP A 95 -1.46 11.43 6.55
N SER A 96 -1.93 10.25 6.92
CA SER A 96 -1.60 9.56 8.16
C SER A 96 -1.74 8.05 7.98
N SER A 97 -1.22 7.27 8.94
CA SER A 97 -1.28 5.81 8.86
C SER A 97 -2.73 5.29 8.85
N ARG A 98 -3.01 4.47 7.83
CA ARG A 98 -4.25 3.71 7.57
C ARG A 98 -3.94 2.22 7.35
N SER A 99 -2.89 1.68 7.98
CA SER A 99 -2.35 0.33 7.69
C SER A 99 -3.38 -0.80 7.82
N THR A 100 -4.38 -0.65 8.71
CA THR A 100 -5.45 -1.63 8.95
C THR A 100 -6.84 -1.14 8.48
N SER A 101 -6.90 -0.34 7.41
CA SER A 101 -8.17 0.16 6.89
C SER A 101 -9.00 -0.88 6.13
N GLY A 102 -8.38 -2.01 5.73
CA GLY A 102 -8.93 -2.91 4.72
C GLY A 102 -9.29 -2.17 3.43
N HIS A 103 -10.21 -2.74 2.65
CA HIS A 103 -10.74 -2.14 1.41
C HIS A 103 -11.90 -1.18 1.70
N SER A 104 -11.68 -0.17 2.54
CA SER A 104 -12.68 0.84 2.88
C SER A 104 -12.67 2.02 1.91
N VAL A 105 -13.85 2.46 1.49
CA VAL A 105 -14.09 3.61 0.62
C VAL A 105 -14.87 4.68 1.39
N THR A 106 -14.45 5.93 1.28
CA THR A 106 -15.13 7.07 1.91
C THR A 106 -16.22 7.62 0.98
N VAL A 107 -17.49 7.40 1.33
CA VAL A 107 -18.65 7.80 0.49
C VAL A 107 -19.45 8.98 1.07
N ARG A 108 -19.47 9.13 2.40
CA ARG A 108 -20.36 10.10 3.09
C ARG A 108 -19.63 11.32 3.65
N GLU A 109 -18.32 11.29 3.67
CA GLU A 109 -17.47 12.35 4.21
C GLU A 109 -16.68 12.97 3.05
N THR A 110 -16.34 14.25 3.18
CA THR A 110 -15.48 14.93 2.20
C THR A 110 -14.02 14.65 2.53
N LEU A 111 -13.24 14.32 1.51
CA LEU A 111 -11.79 14.17 1.62
C LEU A 111 -11.10 15.51 1.39
N SER A 112 -10.13 15.85 2.24
CA SER A 112 -9.20 16.94 1.96
C SER A 112 -8.01 16.41 1.17
N VAL A 113 -7.52 17.23 0.23
CA VAL A 113 -6.36 16.92 -0.60
C VAL A 113 -5.44 18.13 -0.60
N SER A 114 -4.15 17.90 -0.34
CA SER A 114 -3.09 18.91 -0.43
C SER A 114 -1.98 18.40 -1.34
N SER A 115 -1.40 19.29 -2.16
CA SER A 115 -0.13 19.01 -2.82
C SER A 115 0.98 18.99 -1.77
N THR A 116 1.93 18.07 -1.92
CA THR A 116 3.11 17.97 -1.05
C THR A 116 4.38 17.92 -1.88
N ASP A 117 5.47 18.43 -1.31
CA ASP A 117 6.75 18.47 -2.00
C ASP A 117 7.46 17.11 -1.90
N MET A 118 7.76 16.52 -3.04
CA MET A 118 8.56 15.29 -3.14
C MET A 118 9.49 15.40 -4.33
N ASP A 119 10.80 15.28 -4.11
CA ASP A 119 11.79 15.61 -5.14
C ASP A 119 11.63 14.71 -6.38
N GLY A 120 11.44 15.35 -7.53
CA GLY A 120 11.21 14.69 -8.81
C GLY A 120 9.89 13.93 -8.98
N ALA A 121 8.90 14.11 -8.08
CA ALA A 121 7.59 13.48 -8.17
C ALA A 121 6.44 14.46 -7.86
N ALA A 122 5.38 14.44 -8.66
CA ALA A 122 4.15 15.17 -8.31
C ALA A 122 3.39 14.38 -7.24
N ALA A 123 3.16 14.99 -6.07
CA ALA A 123 2.64 14.29 -4.91
C ALA A 123 1.43 15.00 -4.28
N PHE A 124 0.45 14.19 -3.88
CA PHE A 124 -0.70 14.62 -3.10
C PHE A 124 -0.86 13.76 -1.84
N GLU A 125 -1.23 14.41 -0.75
CA GLU A 125 -1.69 13.75 0.47
C GLU A 125 -3.22 13.88 0.58
N VAL A 126 -3.87 12.83 1.08
CA VAL A 126 -5.34 12.75 1.15
C VAL A 126 -5.77 12.31 2.55
N SER A 127 -6.81 12.91 3.11
CA SER A 127 -7.32 12.52 4.45
C SER A 127 -8.02 11.16 4.51
N GLY A 128 -8.05 10.42 3.40
CA GLY A 128 -8.79 9.19 3.19
C GLY A 128 -7.96 7.92 3.36
N THR A 129 -8.48 6.83 2.81
CA THR A 129 -7.83 5.52 2.80
C THR A 129 -6.91 5.37 1.58
N PRO A 130 -6.04 4.33 1.52
CA PRO A 130 -5.26 4.05 0.31
C PRO A 130 -6.15 3.77 -0.92
N VAL A 131 -7.34 3.21 -0.70
CA VAL A 131 -8.34 3.00 -1.76
C VAL A 131 -8.86 4.33 -2.29
N ASP A 132 -9.20 5.27 -1.39
CA ASP A 132 -9.62 6.61 -1.78
C ASP A 132 -8.50 7.33 -2.57
N CYS A 133 -7.25 7.22 -2.14
CA CYS A 133 -6.10 7.83 -2.81
C CYS A 133 -5.95 7.33 -4.25
N VAL A 134 -5.99 6.00 -4.44
CA VAL A 134 -5.86 5.38 -5.77
C VAL A 134 -7.06 5.72 -6.64
N SER A 135 -8.28 5.57 -6.10
CA SER A 135 -9.52 5.87 -6.83
C SER A 135 -9.56 7.34 -7.28
N LEU A 136 -9.20 8.27 -6.39
CA LEU A 136 -9.15 9.69 -6.70
C LEU A 136 -8.06 10.02 -7.74
N ALA A 137 -6.88 9.41 -7.65
CA ALA A 137 -5.83 9.58 -8.65
C ALA A 137 -6.27 9.08 -10.03
N LEU A 138 -6.91 7.91 -10.10
CA LEU A 138 -7.38 7.30 -11.34
C LEU A 138 -8.63 7.99 -11.93
N SER A 139 -9.34 8.78 -11.13
CA SER A 139 -10.49 9.58 -11.62
C SER A 139 -10.09 10.70 -12.59
N GLY A 140 -8.80 11.06 -12.65
CA GLY A 140 -8.31 12.19 -13.44
C GLY A 140 -8.49 13.56 -12.76
N ALA A 141 -8.97 13.61 -11.51
CA ALA A 141 -9.17 14.88 -10.80
C ALA A 141 -7.87 15.56 -10.34
N LEU A 142 -6.81 14.78 -10.09
CA LEU A 142 -5.54 15.28 -9.53
C LEU A 142 -4.39 15.35 -10.54
N PHE A 143 -4.44 14.52 -11.58
CA PHE A 143 -3.34 14.36 -12.52
C PHE A 143 -3.82 14.46 -13.96
N SER A 144 -2.98 15.05 -14.82
CA SER A 144 -3.30 15.26 -16.24
C SER A 144 -3.09 14.04 -17.13
N TRP A 145 -2.49 12.97 -16.61
CA TRP A 145 -2.35 11.71 -17.35
C TRP A 145 -3.67 10.95 -17.38
N SER A 146 -3.91 10.18 -18.45
CA SER A 146 -5.14 9.39 -18.59
C SER A 146 -5.15 8.13 -17.74
N ARG A 147 -4.00 7.45 -17.65
CA ARG A 147 -3.86 6.20 -16.90
C ARG A 147 -2.39 5.87 -16.61
N PRO A 148 -2.03 5.40 -15.39
CA PRO A 148 -0.67 4.98 -15.12
C PRO A 148 -0.42 3.59 -15.71
N ALA A 149 0.84 3.32 -16.07
CA ALA A 149 1.27 1.99 -16.50
C ALA A 149 1.21 0.99 -15.33
N LEU A 150 1.54 1.45 -14.12
CA LEU A 150 1.63 0.63 -12.93
C LEU A 150 1.23 1.42 -11.67
N VAL A 151 0.56 0.75 -10.73
CA VAL A 151 0.38 1.24 -9.36
C VAL A 151 1.22 0.43 -8.39
N VAL A 152 2.01 1.09 -7.55
CA VAL A 152 2.80 0.46 -6.49
C VAL A 152 2.31 0.95 -5.13
N SER A 153 1.87 0.04 -4.27
CA SER A 153 1.46 0.34 -2.90
C SER A 153 2.52 -0.11 -1.90
N GLY A 154 3.35 0.81 -1.40
CA GLY A 154 4.43 0.50 -0.46
C GLY A 154 5.59 1.50 -0.44
N ILE A 155 6.72 1.18 0.20
CA ILE A 155 6.93 -0.03 1.03
C ILE A 155 6.27 0.15 2.39
N ASN A 156 5.41 -0.80 2.78
CA ASN A 156 4.66 -0.73 4.03
C ASN A 156 5.40 -1.42 5.18
N ARG A 157 5.16 -0.92 6.38
CA ARG A 157 5.67 -1.47 7.64
C ARG A 157 4.78 -2.61 8.12
N GLY A 158 5.35 -3.80 8.23
CA GLY A 158 4.66 -4.99 8.74
C GLY A 158 4.17 -5.90 7.62
N SER A 159 3.96 -7.17 7.95
CA SER A 159 3.57 -8.17 6.96
C SER A 159 2.08 -8.16 6.67
N SER A 160 1.74 -8.32 5.39
CA SER A 160 0.38 -8.54 4.88
C SER A 160 0.13 -10.00 4.48
N CYS A 161 0.94 -10.97 4.88
CA CYS A 161 0.76 -12.40 4.54
C CYS A 161 -0.56 -12.99 5.01
N GLY A 162 -1.02 -14.02 4.31
CA GLY A 162 -2.18 -14.82 4.71
C GLY A 162 -3.46 -14.00 4.83
N SER A 163 -4.22 -14.14 5.93
CA SER A 163 -5.47 -13.38 6.08
C SER A 163 -5.28 -11.88 6.37
N HIS A 164 -4.06 -11.42 6.70
CA HIS A 164 -3.79 -9.98 6.83
C HIS A 164 -4.04 -9.21 5.52
N VAL A 165 -3.93 -9.87 4.37
CA VAL A 165 -4.34 -9.37 3.05
C VAL A 165 -5.71 -8.68 3.08
N LEU A 166 -6.65 -9.15 3.92
CA LEU A 166 -8.01 -8.60 4.02
C LEU A 166 -8.09 -7.31 4.85
N TYR A 167 -7.23 -7.16 5.86
CA TYR A 167 -7.18 -5.99 6.72
C TYR A 167 -6.19 -4.93 6.22
N SER A 168 -5.26 -5.32 5.35
CA SER A 168 -4.18 -4.47 4.86
C SER A 168 -4.71 -3.37 3.95
N GLY A 169 -4.56 -2.12 4.39
CA GLY A 169 -4.85 -0.95 3.56
C GLY A 169 -3.91 -0.88 2.33
N ALA A 170 -2.68 -1.38 2.47
CA ALA A 170 -1.70 -1.38 1.41
C ALA A 170 -2.11 -2.27 0.24
N VAL A 171 -2.46 -3.51 0.58
CA VAL A 171 -3.02 -4.47 -0.38
C VAL A 171 -4.31 -3.91 -0.98
N ALA A 172 -5.16 -3.26 -0.19
CA ALA A 172 -6.39 -2.65 -0.68
C ALA A 172 -6.13 -1.55 -1.73
N GLY A 173 -5.13 -0.70 -1.55
CA GLY A 173 -4.74 0.29 -2.56
C GLY A 173 -4.30 -0.35 -3.88
N ALA A 174 -3.45 -1.40 -3.82
CA ALA A 174 -3.07 -2.15 -5.02
C ALA A 174 -4.27 -2.89 -5.64
N ARG A 175 -5.17 -3.41 -4.81
CA ARG A 175 -6.41 -4.09 -5.23
C ARG A 175 -7.34 -3.14 -5.96
N GLU A 176 -7.51 -1.92 -5.47
CA GLU A 176 -8.34 -0.90 -6.12
C GLU A 176 -7.81 -0.60 -7.53
N ALA A 177 -6.50 -0.39 -7.68
CA ALA A 177 -5.88 -0.21 -8.99
C ALA A 177 -6.16 -1.38 -9.93
N PHE A 178 -6.04 -2.62 -9.41
CA PHE A 178 -6.32 -3.83 -10.17
C PHE A 178 -7.81 -3.96 -10.55
N MET A 179 -8.75 -3.56 -9.69
CA MET A 179 -10.19 -3.47 -10.03
C MET A 179 -10.46 -2.46 -11.14
N CYS A 180 -9.73 -1.34 -11.16
CA CYS A 180 -9.74 -0.37 -12.26
C CYS A 180 -8.96 -0.87 -13.49
N GLY A 181 -8.55 -2.14 -13.50
CA GLY A 181 -7.83 -2.82 -14.58
C GLY A 181 -6.35 -2.46 -14.68
N VAL A 182 -5.80 -1.63 -13.78
CA VAL A 182 -4.40 -1.19 -13.81
C VAL A 182 -3.50 -2.26 -13.19
N PRO A 183 -2.40 -2.67 -13.85
CA PRO A 183 -1.41 -3.54 -13.22
C PRO A 183 -0.92 -2.95 -11.89
N SER A 184 -0.84 -3.78 -10.85
CA SER A 184 -0.49 -3.29 -9.52
C SER A 184 0.29 -4.29 -8.67
N LEU A 185 1.08 -3.73 -7.76
CA LEU A 185 1.81 -4.48 -6.74
C LEU A 185 1.62 -3.84 -5.37
N SER A 186 1.52 -4.67 -4.34
CA SER A 186 1.73 -4.25 -2.95
C SER A 186 3.08 -4.76 -2.48
N ILE A 187 3.81 -3.93 -1.72
CA ILE A 187 5.11 -4.27 -1.17
C ILE A 187 5.10 -3.98 0.33
N SER A 188 5.40 -5.00 1.14
CA SER A 188 5.53 -4.85 2.59
C SER A 188 6.84 -5.44 3.09
N LEU A 189 7.45 -4.76 4.05
CA LEU A 189 8.61 -5.24 4.79
C LEU A 189 8.12 -5.88 6.09
N ARG A 190 8.55 -7.11 6.39
CA ARG A 190 8.31 -7.77 7.69
C ARG A 190 9.09 -7.05 8.80
N TRP A 191 8.52 -5.93 9.23
CA TRP A 191 9.08 -5.12 10.29
C TRP A 191 8.88 -5.79 11.64
N LYS A 192 9.98 -6.07 12.34
CA LYS A 192 9.94 -6.54 13.72
C LYS A 192 10.31 -5.42 14.67
N LYS A 193 9.49 -5.22 15.69
CA LYS A 193 9.78 -4.25 16.75
C LYS A 193 11.10 -4.66 17.43
N ASP A 194 11.95 -3.68 17.72
CA ASP A 194 13.25 -3.85 18.38
C ASP A 194 14.36 -4.59 17.58
N GLU A 195 14.03 -5.24 16.46
CA GLU A 195 15.00 -5.87 15.55
C GLU A 195 15.24 -5.02 14.28
N SER A 196 14.18 -4.52 13.66
CA SER A 196 14.25 -3.79 12.38
C SER A 196 14.69 -2.33 12.55
N LYS A 197 15.36 -1.81 11.52
CA LYS A 197 15.90 -0.44 11.44
C LYS A 197 15.42 0.24 10.16
N GLU A 198 15.44 1.57 10.13
CA GLU A 198 15.05 2.31 8.93
C GLU A 198 15.90 1.98 7.69
N SER A 199 17.17 1.59 7.89
CA SER A 199 18.04 1.09 6.82
C SER A 199 17.46 -0.13 6.09
N ASP A 200 16.62 -0.93 6.77
CA ASP A 200 16.02 -2.11 6.17
C ASP A 200 14.97 -1.72 5.11
N PHE A 201 14.35 -0.53 5.20
CA PHE A 201 13.51 -0.01 4.11
C PHE A 201 14.34 0.28 2.86
N LYS A 202 15.56 0.79 3.03
CA LYS A 202 16.46 1.04 1.90
C LYS A 202 16.85 -0.29 1.23
N ASP A 203 17.27 -1.28 2.02
CA ASP A 203 17.59 -2.61 1.51
C ASP A 203 16.38 -3.25 0.82
N ALA A 204 15.17 -3.08 1.37
CA ALA A 204 13.93 -3.54 0.78
C ALA A 204 13.64 -2.88 -0.59
N VAL A 205 13.86 -1.56 -0.72
CA VAL A 205 13.74 -0.84 -1.99
C VAL A 205 14.75 -1.38 -3.00
N ASP A 206 16.02 -1.52 -2.61
CA ASP A 206 17.10 -1.98 -3.48
C ASP A 206 16.83 -3.39 -4.03
N VAL A 207 16.27 -4.27 -3.20
CA VAL A 207 15.87 -5.63 -3.57
C VAL A 207 14.68 -5.63 -4.54
N CYS A 208 13.70 -4.75 -4.37
CA CYS A 208 12.49 -4.72 -5.21
C CYS A 208 12.65 -3.90 -6.50
N LEU A 209 13.61 -2.99 -6.58
CA LEU A 209 13.78 -2.10 -7.72
C LEU A 209 13.97 -2.83 -9.07
N PRO A 210 14.78 -3.92 -9.16
CA PRO A 210 14.88 -4.71 -10.39
C PRO A 210 13.55 -5.33 -10.82
N LEU A 211 12.72 -5.75 -9.86
CA LEU A 211 11.40 -6.31 -10.10
C LEU A 211 10.43 -5.24 -10.63
N LEU A 212 10.44 -4.04 -10.05
CA LEU A 212 9.64 -2.91 -10.53
C LEU A 212 10.04 -2.49 -11.95
N HIS A 213 11.35 -2.44 -12.25
CA HIS A 213 11.83 -2.18 -13.61
C HIS A 213 11.39 -3.26 -14.61
N ALA A 214 11.42 -4.54 -14.20
CA ALA A 214 10.93 -5.63 -15.02
C ALA A 214 9.42 -5.50 -15.25
N ALA A 215 8.64 -5.19 -14.22
CA ALA A 215 7.20 -4.98 -14.32
C ALA A 215 6.86 -3.88 -15.33
N ILE A 216 7.47 -2.69 -15.22
CA ILE A 216 7.24 -1.56 -16.15
C ILE A 216 7.53 -1.99 -17.60
N ARG A 217 8.71 -2.57 -17.85
CA ARG A 217 9.12 -3.06 -19.17
C ARG A 217 8.16 -4.12 -19.72
N ASP A 218 7.70 -5.03 -18.88
CA ASP A 218 6.90 -6.19 -19.30
C ASP A 218 5.42 -5.83 -19.46
N ILE A 219 4.94 -4.78 -18.80
CA ILE A 219 3.64 -4.15 -19.05
C ILE A 219 3.61 -3.55 -20.46
N GLU A 220 4.65 -2.79 -20.84
CA GLU A 220 4.76 -2.20 -22.19
C GLU A 220 4.78 -3.28 -23.29
N LYS A 221 5.40 -4.43 -23.00
CA LYS A 221 5.42 -5.60 -23.90
C LYS A 221 4.16 -6.46 -23.86
N GLY A 222 3.23 -6.17 -22.94
CA GLY A 222 1.99 -6.92 -22.76
C GLY A 222 2.15 -8.33 -22.18
N VAL A 223 3.28 -8.64 -21.54
CA VAL A 223 3.62 -9.97 -20.97
C VAL A 223 3.52 -10.00 -19.43
N PHE A 224 3.30 -8.86 -18.78
CA PHE A 224 3.01 -8.82 -17.34
C PHE A 224 1.69 -9.54 -17.01
N PRO A 225 1.57 -10.25 -15.87
CA PRO A 225 0.34 -10.94 -15.46
C PRO A 225 -0.88 -10.01 -15.46
N LYS A 226 -1.96 -10.41 -16.16
CA LYS A 226 -3.17 -9.58 -16.34
C LYS A 226 -4.34 -9.98 -15.43
N THR A 227 -4.26 -11.13 -14.78
CA THR A 227 -5.37 -11.74 -14.03
C THR A 227 -5.21 -11.65 -12.52
N CYS A 228 -4.16 -10.99 -12.04
CA CYS A 228 -3.86 -10.84 -10.63
C CYS A 228 -3.10 -9.54 -10.35
N LEU A 229 -3.17 -9.09 -9.09
CA LEU A 229 -2.18 -8.19 -8.50
C LEU A 229 -1.09 -9.02 -7.81
N LEU A 230 0.11 -8.47 -7.65
CA LEU A 230 1.21 -9.16 -6.98
C LEU A 230 1.42 -8.59 -5.57
N ASN A 231 1.22 -9.43 -4.54
CA ASN A 231 1.58 -9.09 -3.17
C ASN A 231 3.02 -9.56 -2.86
N ILE A 232 3.91 -8.63 -2.54
CA ILE A 232 5.33 -8.87 -2.33
C ILE A 232 5.66 -8.62 -0.86
N GLU A 233 6.18 -9.66 -0.20
CA GLU A 233 6.52 -9.62 1.22
C GLU A 233 8.01 -9.87 1.39
N ILE A 234 8.70 -8.88 1.98
CA ILE A 234 10.15 -8.86 2.14
C ILE A 234 10.49 -9.30 3.57
N PRO A 235 11.43 -10.23 3.78
CA PRO A 235 11.80 -10.69 5.12
C PRO A 235 12.43 -9.58 5.94
N SER A 236 12.48 -9.75 7.27
CA SER A 236 13.02 -8.75 8.21
C SER A 236 14.48 -8.38 7.95
N SER A 237 15.22 -9.24 7.24
CA SER A 237 16.60 -8.98 6.79
C SER A 237 16.65 -8.97 5.26
N PRO A 238 16.27 -7.86 4.58
CA PRO A 238 16.16 -7.83 3.13
C PRO A 238 17.47 -8.09 2.41
N SER A 239 18.59 -7.59 2.92
CA SER A 239 19.91 -7.74 2.30
C SER A 239 20.46 -9.18 2.31
N THR A 240 19.96 -10.05 3.18
CA THR A 240 20.38 -11.47 3.29
C THR A 240 19.31 -12.43 2.78
N ASN A 241 18.38 -11.97 1.95
CA ASN A 241 17.31 -12.80 1.40
C ASN A 241 17.84 -13.94 0.51
N LYS A 242 17.09 -15.03 0.41
CA LYS A 242 17.43 -16.22 -0.42
C LYS A 242 16.92 -16.14 -1.86
N GLY A 243 16.41 -14.99 -2.29
CA GLY A 243 15.76 -14.77 -3.58
C GLY A 243 14.22 -14.70 -3.48
N PHE A 244 13.60 -14.66 -4.65
CA PHE A 244 12.14 -14.58 -4.81
C PHE A 244 11.52 -15.98 -4.88
N LYS A 245 10.41 -16.19 -4.19
CA LYS A 245 9.60 -17.41 -4.26
C LYS A 245 8.15 -17.06 -4.59
N VAL A 246 7.58 -17.69 -5.61
CA VAL A 246 6.14 -17.58 -5.89
C VAL A 246 5.40 -18.45 -4.87
N CYS A 247 4.38 -17.89 -4.24
CA CYS A 247 3.70 -18.50 -3.11
C CYS A 247 2.17 -18.53 -3.28
N ARG A 248 1.52 -19.43 -2.58
CA ARG A 248 0.08 -19.36 -2.30
C ARG A 248 -0.16 -18.54 -1.03
N GLN A 249 -1.33 -17.90 -0.96
CA GLN A 249 -1.76 -17.20 0.24
C GLN A 249 -1.98 -18.21 1.37
N SER A 250 -1.35 -18.00 2.52
CA SER A 250 -1.59 -18.82 3.71
C SER A 250 -2.97 -18.55 4.34
N LEU A 251 -3.45 -19.49 5.14
CA LEU A 251 -4.65 -19.31 5.96
C LEU A 251 -4.34 -18.71 7.35
N CYS A 252 -3.11 -18.25 7.57
CA CYS A 252 -2.68 -17.70 8.85
C CYS A 252 -3.58 -16.53 9.28
N LYS A 253 -4.08 -16.59 10.51
CA LYS A 253 -4.94 -15.56 11.11
C LYS A 253 -4.31 -14.97 12.36
N PRO A 254 -4.25 -13.63 12.49
CA PRO A 254 -3.85 -13.01 13.74
C PRO A 254 -4.86 -13.36 14.83
N ALA A 255 -4.38 -13.52 16.06
CA ALA A 255 -5.27 -13.53 17.21
C ALA A 255 -5.74 -12.10 17.47
N LEU A 256 -7.05 -11.88 17.48
CA LEU A 256 -7.64 -10.60 17.83
C LEU A 256 -7.87 -10.58 19.34
N SER A 257 -7.20 -9.67 20.04
CA SER A 257 -7.33 -9.47 21.49
C SER A 257 -7.91 -8.09 21.79
N TRP A 258 -8.95 -8.04 22.63
CA TRP A 258 -9.58 -6.79 23.05
C TRP A 258 -9.17 -6.46 24.48
N GLN A 259 -8.49 -5.33 24.65
CA GLN A 259 -8.07 -4.83 25.95
C GLN A 259 -8.96 -3.68 26.41
N ALA A 260 -9.38 -3.70 27.68
CA ALA A 260 -10.09 -2.59 28.28
C ALA A 260 -9.13 -1.41 28.50
N VAL A 261 -9.55 -0.21 28.10
CA VAL A 261 -8.77 1.03 28.23
C VAL A 261 -9.44 1.93 29.27
N SER A 262 -8.65 2.43 30.23
CA SER A 262 -9.14 3.42 31.19
C SER A 262 -9.50 4.73 30.48
N ALA A 263 -10.63 5.34 30.86
CA ALA A 263 -11.11 6.61 30.31
C ALA A 263 -10.07 7.73 30.40
N ASN A 264 -9.18 7.69 31.41
CA ASN A 264 -8.16 8.73 31.64
C ASN A 264 -6.93 8.61 30.73
N ARG A 265 -6.76 7.49 30.01
CA ARG A 265 -5.61 7.25 29.11
C ARG A 265 -5.96 7.50 27.64
N ASN A 266 -7.11 8.11 27.34
CA ASN A 266 -7.52 8.37 25.97
C ASN A 266 -7.32 9.85 25.58
N PRO A 267 -6.31 10.21 24.76
CA PRO A 267 -6.14 11.57 24.27
C PRO A 267 -7.26 12.01 23.30
N SER A 268 -7.92 11.10 22.58
CA SER A 268 -8.97 11.46 21.62
C SER A 268 -10.26 11.99 22.26
N ALA A 269 -10.49 11.72 23.55
CA ALA A 269 -11.59 12.32 24.29
C ALA A 269 -11.32 13.79 24.69
N GLY A 270 -10.05 14.21 24.75
CA GLY A 270 -9.64 15.59 25.05
C GLY A 270 -9.42 16.47 23.82
N GLN A 271 -9.07 15.87 22.68
CA GLN A 271 -8.69 16.62 21.46
C GLN A 271 -9.87 17.32 20.78
N TYR A 272 -11.11 16.82 20.92
CA TYR A 272 -12.29 17.47 20.32
C TYR A 272 -12.70 18.77 21.06
N MET A 273 -12.12 19.05 22.23
CA MET A 273 -12.41 20.25 23.03
C MET A 273 -11.36 21.36 22.92
N SER A 274 -10.26 21.19 22.17
CA SER A 274 -9.19 22.20 22.12
C SER A 274 -9.35 23.25 21.01
N MET A 275 -10.28 23.08 20.06
CA MET A 275 -10.49 24.04 18.96
C MET A 275 -11.16 25.36 19.38
N HIS A 276 -11.42 25.58 20.67
CA HIS A 276 -11.88 26.86 21.23
C HIS A 276 -10.91 27.45 22.26
N GLN A 277 -9.61 27.13 22.21
CA GLN A 277 -8.61 27.77 23.07
C GLN A 277 -8.07 29.09 22.49
N SER A 278 -8.94 30.09 22.33
CA SER A 278 -8.51 31.50 22.28
C SER A 278 -8.89 32.31 23.52
N LEU A 279 -9.84 31.82 24.34
CA LEU A 279 -10.25 32.49 25.59
C LEU A 279 -9.51 32.04 26.85
N GLY A 280 -8.96 30.82 26.88
CA GLY A 280 -8.29 30.27 28.07
C GLY A 280 -7.00 30.99 28.45
N VAL A 281 -6.25 31.47 27.45
CA VAL A 281 -5.00 32.22 27.68
C VAL A 281 -5.28 33.66 28.15
N GLN A 282 -6.36 34.29 27.68
CA GLN A 282 -6.76 35.63 28.12
C GLN A 282 -7.29 35.67 29.57
N LEU A 283 -7.99 34.62 30.02
CA LEU A 283 -8.48 34.51 31.40
C LEU A 283 -7.36 34.17 32.41
N ALA A 284 -6.34 33.40 32.01
CA ALA A 284 -5.18 33.10 32.86
C ALA A 284 -4.27 34.32 33.09
N GLN A 285 -4.34 35.34 32.22
CA GLN A 285 -3.65 36.62 32.41
C GLN A 285 -4.40 37.48 33.46
N LEU A 286 -5.74 37.53 33.39
CA LEU A 286 -6.59 38.27 34.35
C LEU A 286 -6.60 37.67 35.77
N GLY A 287 -6.42 36.35 35.89
CA GLY A 287 -6.33 35.67 37.20
C GLY A 287 -4.99 35.89 37.92
N ARG A 288 -3.90 36.16 37.20
CA ARG A 288 -2.59 36.43 37.82
C ARG A 288 -2.50 37.84 38.41
N ASP A 289 -3.15 38.82 37.80
CA ASP A 289 -3.17 40.20 38.32
C ASP A 289 -4.10 40.36 39.53
N ALA A 290 -5.16 39.54 39.65
CA ALA A 290 -6.03 39.53 40.81
C ALA A 290 -5.42 38.81 42.04
N SER A 291 -4.52 37.84 41.82
CA SER A 291 -3.89 37.06 42.90
C SER A 291 -2.74 37.79 43.60
N ALA A 292 -2.18 38.83 42.99
CA ALA A 292 -1.16 39.68 43.63
C ALA A 292 -1.74 40.66 44.67
N ALA A 293 -3.05 40.93 44.65
CA ALA A 293 -3.70 41.88 45.56
C ALA A 293 -4.27 41.25 46.85
N GLY A 294 -4.34 39.91 46.94
CA GLY A 294 -4.96 39.20 48.07
C GLY A 294 -4.01 38.67 49.14
N ALA A 295 -2.69 38.72 48.92
CA ALA A 295 -1.69 38.17 49.83
C ALA A 295 -1.37 39.10 51.01
N ALA A 296 -2.35 39.39 51.85
CA ALA A 296 -2.12 39.94 53.19
C ALA A 296 -3.28 39.64 54.14
N ARG A 297 -3.25 38.48 54.82
CA ARG A 297 -3.50 38.30 56.27
C ARG A 297 -3.75 36.82 56.65
N ARG A 298 -2.84 36.30 57.51
CA ARG A 298 -2.99 35.28 58.59
C ARG A 298 -3.55 33.90 58.20
N ILE A 299 -2.77 32.81 58.25
CA ILE A 299 -2.26 32.03 59.39
C ILE A 299 -3.35 31.40 60.29
N THR A 300 -3.21 30.07 60.41
CA THR A 300 -3.66 29.08 61.41
C THR A 300 -5.03 28.39 61.32
N THR A 301 -4.90 27.06 61.40
CA THR A 301 -5.72 26.05 62.09
C THR A 301 -6.86 25.31 61.39
N GLN A 302 -6.71 23.98 61.55
CA GLN A 302 -7.69 22.91 61.64
C GLN A 302 -8.19 22.19 60.39
N ARG A 303 -7.66 20.97 60.30
CA ARG A 303 -8.17 19.77 59.63
C ARG A 303 -9.62 19.50 60.09
N LYS A 304 -10.57 19.50 59.16
CA LYS A 304 -11.80 18.70 59.24
C LYS A 304 -12.36 18.50 57.84
N ASN A 305 -12.70 17.24 57.55
CA ASN A 305 -13.43 16.82 56.35
C ASN A 305 -14.74 17.60 56.24
N VAL A 306 -15.00 18.15 55.05
CA VAL A 306 -16.32 18.63 54.63
C VAL A 306 -16.46 18.24 53.16
N GLU A 307 -17.48 17.43 52.89
CA GLU A 307 -18.02 17.19 51.55
C GLU A 307 -18.36 18.53 50.90
N VAL A 308 -17.92 18.73 49.66
CA VAL A 308 -18.34 19.88 48.86
C VAL A 308 -19.12 19.34 47.66
N GLU A 309 -20.44 19.42 47.78
CA GLU A 309 -21.35 19.50 46.64
C GLU A 309 -20.87 20.60 45.69
N SER A 310 -20.54 20.25 44.46
CA SER A 310 -20.28 21.22 43.41
C SER A 310 -21.58 21.48 42.64
N VAL A 311 -22.35 22.47 43.10
CA VAL A 311 -23.31 23.15 42.25
C VAL A 311 -22.54 24.07 41.32
N ALA A 312 -22.43 23.68 40.06
CA ALA A 312 -22.07 24.57 38.97
C ALA A 312 -22.99 24.28 37.77
N ALA A 313 -24.12 24.99 37.76
CA ALA A 313 -24.94 25.15 36.59
C ALA A 313 -24.18 25.99 35.55
N SER A 314 -23.74 25.34 34.48
CA SER A 314 -23.49 25.98 33.19
C SER A 314 -23.77 24.93 32.13
N GLY A 315 -24.84 25.18 31.35
CA GLY A 315 -25.47 24.23 30.43
C GLY A 315 -24.48 23.43 29.59
N LYS A 316 -24.30 22.16 29.97
CA LYS A 316 -23.82 21.09 29.11
C LYS A 316 -25.04 20.25 28.72
N PRO A 317 -25.11 19.69 27.50
CA PRO A 317 -26.05 18.60 27.27
C PRO A 317 -25.64 17.46 28.22
N GLU A 318 -26.48 17.16 29.21
CA GLU A 318 -26.25 16.05 30.12
C GLU A 318 -26.05 14.77 29.31
N PRO A 319 -25.00 13.96 29.55
CA PRO A 319 -25.01 12.59 29.08
C PRO A 319 -26.23 11.93 29.71
N LYS A 320 -27.11 11.32 28.89
CA LYS A 320 -28.30 10.58 29.38
C LYS A 320 -27.95 9.85 30.68
N GLN A 321 -28.55 10.30 31.76
CA GLN A 321 -28.27 9.82 33.12
C GLN A 321 -28.41 8.29 33.12
N GLY A 322 -27.29 7.58 33.30
CA GLY A 322 -27.24 6.10 33.35
C GLY A 322 -26.44 5.38 32.26
N VAL A 323 -25.86 6.04 31.26
CA VAL A 323 -25.04 5.33 30.24
C VAL A 323 -23.57 5.20 30.66
N VAL A 324 -23.16 3.99 31.04
CA VAL A 324 -21.74 3.66 31.31
C VAL A 324 -21.00 3.40 29.99
N LYS A 325 -20.09 4.30 29.59
CA LYS A 325 -19.19 4.09 28.45
C LYS A 325 -17.97 3.30 28.89
N LYS A 326 -17.68 2.19 28.20
CA LYS A 326 -16.46 1.40 28.35
C LYS A 326 -15.62 1.52 27.08
N TYR A 327 -14.31 1.69 27.23
CA TYR A 327 -13.38 1.84 26.10
C TYR A 327 -12.57 0.57 25.95
N TYR A 328 -12.37 0.15 24.70
CA TYR A 328 -11.59 -1.02 24.35
C TYR A 328 -10.64 -0.69 23.20
N ARG A 329 -9.51 -1.37 23.15
CA ARG A 329 -8.55 -1.33 22.04
C ARG A 329 -8.33 -2.76 21.55
N MET A 330 -8.33 -2.93 20.23
CA MET A 330 -7.93 -4.19 19.61
C MET A 330 -6.41 -4.21 19.45
N GLU A 331 -5.81 -5.36 19.73
CA GLU A 331 -4.45 -5.71 19.38
C GLU A 331 -4.46 -6.99 18.54
N MET A 332 -3.65 -7.01 17.47
CA MET A 332 -3.43 -8.18 16.64
C MET A 332 -2.15 -8.86 17.11
N LEU A 333 -2.28 -10.09 17.58
CA LEU A 333 -1.15 -10.91 18.03
C LEU A 333 -0.77 -11.90 16.93
N GLU A 334 0.51 -11.92 16.57
CA GLU A 334 1.05 -12.98 15.70
C GLU A 334 0.95 -14.31 16.45
N LYS A 335 0.35 -15.32 15.80
CA LYS A 335 0.42 -16.70 16.28
C LYS A 335 1.44 -17.44 15.45
N GLU A 336 2.26 -18.24 16.11
CA GLU A 336 3.06 -19.26 15.44
C GLU A 336 2.11 -20.24 14.75
N HIS A 337 2.34 -20.46 13.47
CA HIS A 337 1.54 -21.35 12.65
C HIS A 337 2.37 -22.57 12.31
N GLU A 338 1.90 -23.75 12.72
CA GLU A 338 2.54 -25.04 12.42
C GLU A 338 2.22 -25.55 11.01
N ASP A 339 2.12 -24.65 10.03
CA ASP A 339 1.95 -25.09 8.64
C ASP A 339 3.32 -25.51 8.08
N LEU A 340 3.41 -26.76 7.63
CA LEU A 340 4.64 -27.34 7.08
C LEU A 340 4.81 -27.05 5.58
N ASP A 341 3.79 -26.48 4.95
CA ASP A 341 3.80 -26.19 3.52
C ASP A 341 4.71 -24.99 3.21
N GLU A 342 5.88 -25.29 2.64
CA GLU A 342 6.88 -24.28 2.30
C GLU A 342 6.46 -23.34 1.16
N ASP A 343 5.42 -23.69 0.40
CA ASP A 343 4.92 -22.88 -0.73
C ASP A 343 3.92 -21.80 -0.29
N LEU A 344 3.66 -21.70 1.02
CA LEU A 344 2.87 -20.62 1.61
C LEU A 344 3.69 -19.35 1.83
N ASP A 345 3.06 -18.21 1.62
CA ASP A 345 3.66 -16.88 1.72
C ASP A 345 4.36 -16.61 3.06
N PHE A 346 3.68 -16.92 4.17
CA PHE A 346 4.21 -16.77 5.51
C PHE A 346 5.43 -17.68 5.74
N LYS A 347 5.40 -18.92 5.23
CA LYS A 347 6.48 -19.88 5.43
C LYS A 347 7.71 -19.55 4.59
N ALA A 348 7.51 -19.13 3.35
CA ALA A 348 8.59 -18.61 2.51
C ALA A 348 9.30 -17.43 3.17
N LEU A 349 8.54 -16.52 3.78
CA LEU A 349 9.06 -15.36 4.49
C LEU A 349 9.87 -15.74 5.74
N GLU A 350 9.39 -16.69 6.55
CA GLU A 350 10.15 -17.26 7.67
C GLU A 350 11.45 -17.93 7.21
N ASN A 351 11.41 -18.61 6.07
CA ASN A 351 12.55 -19.28 5.48
C ASN A 351 13.55 -18.30 4.83
N GLY A 352 13.29 -16.98 4.85
CA GLY A 352 14.17 -15.93 4.36
C GLY A 352 14.05 -15.65 2.85
N PHE A 353 12.99 -16.12 2.20
CA PHE A 353 12.66 -15.73 0.82
C PHE A 353 11.81 -14.47 0.80
N ILE A 354 11.88 -13.74 -0.31
CA ILE A 354 10.87 -12.73 -0.66
C ILE A 354 9.68 -13.47 -1.23
N ALA A 355 8.54 -13.43 -0.54
CA ALA A 355 7.34 -14.10 -1.01
C ALA A 355 6.63 -13.22 -2.04
N VAL A 356 6.25 -13.83 -3.17
CA VAL A 356 5.46 -13.19 -4.23
C VAL A 356 4.17 -13.98 -4.37
N THR A 357 3.06 -13.42 -3.90
CA THR A 357 1.74 -14.06 -3.90
C THR A 357 0.85 -13.37 -4.92
N PRO A 358 0.55 -14.02 -6.06
CA PRO A 358 -0.49 -13.54 -6.98
C PRO A 358 -1.85 -13.59 -6.28
N LEU A 359 -2.54 -12.46 -6.22
CA LEU A 359 -3.90 -12.35 -5.68
C LEU A 359 -4.87 -11.99 -6.80
N ASP A 360 -5.90 -12.80 -7.00
CA ASP A 360 -6.96 -12.57 -7.97
C ASP A 360 -8.28 -12.16 -7.30
N PHE A 361 -9.27 -11.81 -8.12
CA PHE A 361 -10.65 -11.58 -7.68
C PHE A 361 -11.54 -12.80 -7.88
N SER A 362 -11.03 -13.83 -8.56
CA SER A 362 -11.85 -14.99 -8.85
C SER A 362 -12.06 -15.73 -7.55
N VAL A 363 -13.20 -15.46 -6.92
CA VAL A 363 -13.87 -16.50 -6.16
C VAL A 363 -14.29 -17.49 -7.24
N TYR A 364 -13.36 -18.36 -7.66
CA TYR A 364 -13.76 -19.66 -8.16
C TYR A 364 -14.50 -20.26 -6.97
N VAL A 365 -15.80 -19.97 -6.89
CA VAL A 365 -16.69 -20.68 -5.99
C VAL A 365 -16.56 -22.09 -6.50
N GLY A 366 -15.78 -22.91 -5.78
CA GLY A 366 -15.56 -24.28 -6.17
C GLY A 366 -16.93 -24.88 -6.47
N SER A 367 -17.04 -25.67 -7.53
CA SER A 367 -18.30 -26.32 -7.91
C SER A 367 -19.01 -26.92 -6.69
N GLU A 368 -18.24 -27.42 -5.73
CA GLU A 368 -18.68 -27.93 -4.42
C GLU A 368 -19.42 -26.90 -3.54
N ILE A 369 -18.97 -25.65 -3.43
CA ILE A 369 -19.64 -24.61 -2.62
C ILE A 369 -20.97 -24.22 -3.27
N GLN A 370 -21.01 -24.06 -4.59
CA GLN A 370 -22.27 -23.75 -5.30
C GLN A 370 -23.26 -24.90 -5.15
N THR A 371 -22.77 -26.13 -5.34
CA THR A 371 -23.59 -27.35 -5.19
C THR A 371 -24.13 -27.45 -3.77
N SER A 372 -23.27 -27.31 -2.75
CA SER A 372 -23.69 -27.37 -1.34
C SER A 372 -24.72 -26.30 -0.98
N ALA A 373 -24.53 -25.06 -1.46
CA ALA A 373 -25.51 -23.99 -1.25
C ALA A 373 -26.84 -24.26 -1.97
N SER A 374 -26.78 -24.77 -3.20
CA SER A 374 -27.95 -25.14 -4.01
C SER A 374 -28.75 -26.29 -3.38
N ASP A 375 -28.05 -27.32 -2.90
CA ASP A 375 -28.65 -28.47 -2.23
C ASP A 375 -29.35 -28.04 -0.94
N TRP A 376 -28.69 -27.19 -0.15
CA TRP A 376 -29.26 -26.62 1.07
C TRP A 376 -30.52 -25.78 0.76
N LEU A 377 -30.48 -24.91 -0.24
CA LEU A 377 -31.64 -24.11 -0.66
C LEU A 377 -32.81 -24.99 -1.09
N SER A 378 -32.52 -26.03 -1.87
CA SER A 378 -33.54 -26.97 -2.36
C SER A 378 -34.21 -27.72 -1.20
N SER A 379 -33.42 -28.15 -0.21
CA SER A 379 -33.95 -28.81 0.98
C SER A 379 -34.74 -27.85 1.89
N ALA A 380 -34.27 -26.61 2.07
CA ALA A 380 -34.91 -25.64 2.96
C ALA A 380 -36.25 -25.10 2.43
N LEU A 381 -36.45 -25.13 1.11
CA LEU A 381 -37.65 -24.61 0.44
C LEU A 381 -38.64 -25.69 -0.01
N ALA A 382 -38.37 -26.97 0.27
CA ALA A 382 -39.29 -28.05 -0.02
C ALA A 382 -40.62 -27.83 0.76
N PRO A 383 -41.80 -28.01 0.13
CA PRO A 383 -43.06 -27.87 0.84
C PRO A 383 -43.10 -28.85 2.02
N CYS A 384 -43.47 -28.36 3.20
CA CYS A 384 -43.73 -29.22 4.34
C CYS A 384 -44.97 -30.07 3.99
N GLU A 385 -44.80 -31.38 3.80
CA GLU A 385 -45.95 -32.28 3.72
C GLU A 385 -46.70 -32.16 5.06
N GLN A 386 -47.88 -31.54 5.04
CA GLN A 386 -48.81 -31.44 6.17
C GLN A 386 -49.67 -32.70 6.28
#